data_AF-A0A6I3LDA4-F1
#
_entry.id   AF-A0A6I3LDA4-F1
#
_cell.length_a   1.000
_cell.length_b   1.000
_cell.length_c   1.000
_cell.angle_alpha   90.00
_cell.angle_beta   90.00
_cell.angle_gamma   90.00
#
_symmetry.space_group_name_H-M   'P 1'
#
loop_
_entity.id
_entity.type
_entity.pdbx_description
1 polymer ?
#
loop_
_entity_poly.entity_id
_entity_poly.type
_entity_poly.pdbx_seq_one_letter_code
_entity_poly.pdbx_strand_id
1 'polypeptide(L)' 'SDLAGALAGSLGVAPTANIDPERRFPSMFEPIHGSAFDITGKGIANPIATFWTAVQMLEHLGERHAAALIMESIEYVC' A
#
# COMPACT_ATOMS: atom_id res chain seq x y z
N SER A 1 -4.26 -13.95 -2.94
CA SER A 1 -4.17 -12.49 -2.77
C SER A 1 -5.44 -11.95 -2.12
N ASP A 2 -6.63 -12.15 -2.69
CA ASP A 2 -7.90 -11.68 -2.09
C ASP A 2 -8.26 -12.36 -0.76
N LEU A 3 -8.04 -13.67 -0.65
CA LEU A 3 -8.32 -14.42 0.58
C LEU A 3 -7.41 -13.98 1.75
N ALA A 4 -6.17 -13.56 1.46
CA ALA A 4 -5.23 -13.08 2.48
C ALA A 4 -5.56 -11.65 2.94
N GLY A 5 -5.98 -10.77 2.02
CA GLY A 5 -6.47 -9.42 2.35
C GLY A 5 -7.79 -9.45 3.13
N ALA A 6 -8.68 -10.41 2.83
CA ALA A 6 -9.90 -10.63 3.60
C ALA A 6 -9.62 -11.18 5.02
N LEU A 7 -8.64 -12.08 5.18
CA LEU A 7 -8.28 -12.64 6.50
C LEU A 7 -7.58 -11.63 7.41
N ALA A 8 -6.83 -10.68 6.85
CA ALA A 8 -6.11 -9.65 7.60
C ALA A 8 -7.00 -8.51 8.14
N GLY A 9 -8.32 -8.57 7.90
CA GLY A 9 -9.30 -7.66 8.52
C GLY A 9 -9.97 -6.68 7.56
N SER A 10 -9.46 -6.49 6.34
CA SER A 10 -10.16 -5.81 5.23
C SER A 10 -9.31 -5.84 3.95
N LEU A 11 -9.94 -6.16 2.81
CA LEU A 11 -9.33 -6.01 1.48
C LEU A 11 -8.80 -4.57 1.23
N GLY A 12 -9.35 -3.57 1.91
CA GLY A 12 -8.95 -2.16 1.76
C GLY A 12 -7.63 -1.76 2.45
N VAL A 13 -6.90 -2.72 3.03
CA VAL A 13 -5.66 -2.46 3.79
C VAL A 13 -4.44 -3.17 3.19
N ALA A 14 -4.65 -4.12 2.26
CA ALA A 14 -3.55 -4.93 1.73
C ALA A 14 -2.78 -4.20 0.61
N PRO A 15 -1.46 -3.96 0.78
CA PRO A 15 -0.58 -3.51 -0.29
C PRO A 15 -0.27 -4.62 -1.30
N THR A 16 0.04 -4.24 -2.55
CA THR A 16 0.54 -5.16 -3.59
C THR A 16 1.76 -4.59 -4.30
N ALA A 17 2.59 -5.50 -4.85
CA ALA A 17 3.81 -5.14 -5.55
C ALA A 17 4.05 -6.06 -6.77
N ASN A 18 4.30 -5.46 -7.91
CA ASN A 18 4.77 -6.09 -9.13
C ASN A 18 6.27 -5.82 -9.25
N ILE A 19 7.09 -6.76 -8.76
CA ILE A 19 8.54 -6.60 -8.63
C ILE A 19 9.26 -7.12 -9.87
N ASP A 20 10.21 -6.36 -10.41
CA ASP A 20 11.28 -6.89 -11.27
C ASP A 20 12.45 -7.35 -10.39
N PRO A 21 12.65 -8.67 -10.18
CA PRO A 21 13.71 -9.16 -9.28
C PRO A 21 15.12 -8.81 -9.78
N GLU A 22 15.29 -8.64 -11.08
CA GLU A 22 16.57 -8.28 -11.69
C GLU A 22 16.83 -6.76 -11.63
N ARG A 23 15.84 -5.96 -11.21
CA ARG A 23 15.90 -4.49 -11.14
C ARG A 23 16.32 -3.82 -12.46
N ARG A 24 15.96 -4.42 -13.60
CA ARG A 24 16.21 -3.85 -14.93
C ARG A 24 15.21 -2.76 -15.26
N PHE A 25 13.98 -2.91 -14.74
CA PHE A 25 12.89 -1.95 -14.88
C PHE A 25 12.34 -1.54 -13.50
N PRO A 26 11.67 -0.38 -13.41
CA PRO A 26 11.00 0.01 -12.17
C PRO A 26 9.93 -1.00 -11.77
N SER A 27 9.99 -1.46 -10.52
CA SER A 27 8.90 -2.22 -9.90
C SER A 27 7.68 -1.29 -9.67
N MET A 28 6.48 -1.85 -9.70
CA MET A 28 5.23 -1.11 -9.47
C MET A 28 4.59 -1.52 -8.15
N PHE A 29 4.06 -0.54 -7.41
CA PHE A 29 3.43 -0.74 -6.11
C PHE A 29 2.06 -0.06 -6.15
N GLU A 30 1.00 -0.81 -5.84
CA GLU A 30 -0.37 -0.30 -5.85
C GLU A 30 -1.21 -0.90 -4.71
N PRO A 31 -2.22 -0.18 -4.18
CA PRO A 31 -3.19 -0.78 -3.27
C PRO A 31 -4.06 -1.80 -4.02
N ILE A 32 -4.50 -2.87 -3.35
CA ILE A 32 -5.30 -3.92 -4.03
C ILE A 32 -6.71 -3.44 -4.43
N HIS A 33 -7.22 -2.38 -3.79
CA HIS A 33 -8.57 -1.89 -4.05
C HIS A 33 -8.66 -1.17 -5.41
N GLY A 34 -9.83 -1.26 -6.05
CA GLY A 34 -10.11 -0.52 -7.29
C GLY A 34 -10.36 0.98 -7.08
N SER A 35 -10.77 1.67 -8.14
CA SER A 35 -10.91 3.13 -8.16
C SER A 35 -12.07 3.69 -7.33
N ALA A 36 -13.05 2.87 -6.94
CA ALA A 36 -14.22 3.28 -6.15
C ALA A 36 -14.88 4.58 -6.67
N PHE A 37 -15.32 4.56 -7.94
CA PHE A 37 -15.84 5.74 -8.64
C PHE A 37 -17.05 6.39 -7.95
N ASP A 38 -17.85 5.58 -7.24
CA ASP A 38 -19.01 6.01 -6.46
C ASP A 38 -18.66 6.95 -5.29
N ILE A 39 -17.41 6.93 -4.81
CA ILE A 39 -16.92 7.78 -3.71
C ILE A 39 -15.87 8.81 -4.13
N THR A 40 -15.59 8.93 -5.43
CA THR A 40 -14.63 9.90 -5.96
C THR A 40 -15.03 11.33 -5.57
N GLY A 41 -14.07 12.10 -5.06
CA GLY A 41 -14.28 13.49 -4.64
C GLY A 41 -15.04 13.68 -3.33
N LYS A 42 -15.49 12.60 -2.68
CA LYS A 42 -16.23 12.68 -1.40
C LYS A 42 -15.32 12.73 -0.17
N GLY A 43 -14.02 12.48 -0.32
CA GLY A 43 -13.06 12.48 0.80
C GLY A 43 -13.26 11.34 1.80
N ILE A 44 -13.94 10.26 1.42
CA ILE A 44 -14.27 9.12 2.29
C ILE A 44 -13.49 7.83 1.95
N ALA A 45 -12.59 7.88 0.97
CA ALA A 45 -11.72 6.75 0.66
C ALA A 45 -10.70 6.55 1.79
N ASN A 46 -10.49 5.31 2.23
CA ASN A 46 -9.48 4.98 3.23
C ASN A 46 -8.09 4.95 2.57
N PRO A 47 -7.14 5.83 2.95
CA PRO A 47 -5.84 5.91 2.31
C PRO A 47 -4.81 4.90 2.84
N ILE A 48 -5.14 4.09 3.86
CA ILE A 48 -4.16 3.22 4.55
C ILE A 48 -3.47 2.25 3.59
N ALA A 49 -4.20 1.56 2.70
CA ALA A 49 -3.57 0.65 1.73
C ALA A 49 -2.57 1.37 0.83
N THR A 50 -2.89 2.59 0.38
CA THR A 50 -1.97 3.39 -0.44
C THR A 50 -0.70 3.75 0.32
N PHE A 51 -0.81 4.14 1.59
CA PHE A 51 0.38 4.44 2.40
C PHE A 51 1.22 3.20 2.68
N TRP A 52 0.60 2.06 2.98
CA TRP A 52 1.33 0.82 3.18
C TRP A 52 2.02 0.36 1.88
N THR A 53 1.38 0.54 0.73
CA THR A 53 2.02 0.33 -0.58
C THR A 53 3.25 1.22 -0.77
N ALA A 54 3.18 2.49 -0.35
CA ALA A 54 4.34 3.38 -0.39
C ALA A 54 5.47 2.92 0.54
N VAL A 55 5.16 2.35 1.72
CA VAL A 55 6.16 1.73 2.60
C VAL A 55 6.93 0.64 1.85
N GLN A 56 6.24 -0.29 1.19
CA GLN A 56 6.90 -1.37 0.43
C GLN A 56 7.79 -0.83 -0.69
N MET A 57 7.34 0.22 -1.39
CA MET A 57 8.15 0.88 -2.41
C MET A 57 9.44 1.46 -1.82
N LEU A 58 9.34 2.18 -0.71
CA LEU A 58 10.50 2.76 -0.02
C LEU A 58 11.47 1.68 0.46
N GLU A 59 10.96 0.59 1.03
CA GLU A 59 11.78 -0.57 1.40
C GLU A 59 12.50 -1.17 0.19
N HIS A 60 11.82 -1.32 -0.94
CA HIS A 60 12.41 -1.81 -2.18
C HIS A 60 13.54 -0.90 -2.69
N LEU A 61 13.36 0.41 -2.59
CA LEU A 61 14.35 1.43 -2.96
C LEU A 61 15.52 1.53 -1.94
N GLY A 62 15.38 0.95 -0.75
CA GLY A 62 16.38 1.02 0.32
C GLY A 62 16.19 2.20 1.28
N GLU A 63 15.12 2.98 1.13
CA GLU A 63 14.77 4.16 1.93
C GLU A 63 14.12 3.77 3.27
N ARG A 64 14.84 2.96 4.05
CA ARG A 64 14.30 2.31 5.27
C ARG A 64 13.82 3.28 6.33
N HIS A 65 14.49 4.42 6.50
CA HIS A 65 14.07 5.43 7.48
C HIS A 65 12.73 6.06 7.10
N ALA A 66 12.54 6.41 5.82
CA ALA A 66 11.28 6.96 5.34
C ALA A 66 10.15 5.92 5.42
N ALA A 67 10.45 4.66 5.08
CA ALA A 67 9.52 3.55 5.21
C ALA A 67 9.02 3.39 6.66
N ALA A 68 9.95 3.38 7.63
CA ALA A 68 9.63 3.26 9.05
C ALA A 68 8.77 4.43 9.54
N LEU A 69 9.13 5.67 9.19
CA LEU A 69 8.36 6.86 9.58
C LEU A 69 6.90 6.78 9.13
N ILE A 70 6.66 6.33 7.89
CA ILE A 70 5.30 6.18 7.36
C ILE A 70 4.58 5.04 8.07
N MET A 71 5.23 3.90 8.30
CA MET A 71 4.61 2.77 9.00
C MET A 71 4.21 3.14 10.44
N GLU A 72 5.10 3.78 11.20
CA GLU A 72 4.80 4.27 12.55
C GLU A 72 3.61 5.23 12.55
N SER A 73 3.51 6.08 11.51
CA SER A 73 2.37 7.00 11.36
C SER A 73 1.06 6.26 11.08
N ILE A 74 1.09 5.18 10.30
CA ILE A 74 -0.08 4.32 10.05
C ILE A 74 -0.49 3.64 11.36
N GLU A 75 0.44 3.00 12.05
CA GLU A 75 0.22 2.29 13.32
C GLU A 75 -0.30 3.22 14.43
N TYR A 76 0.15 4.47 14.47
CA TYR A 76 -0.30 5.45 15.46
C TYR A 76 -1.78 5.88 15.26
N VAL A 77 -2.25 5.89 14.01
CA VAL A 77 -3.60 6.40 13.67
C VAL A 77 -4.67 5.30 13.66
N CYS A 78 -4.27 4.03 13.46
CA CYS A 78 -5.18 2.88 13.36
C CYS A 78 -5.41 2.22 14.73
#